data_AF-A0A0Q4B272-F1
#
_entry.id   AF-A0A0Q4B272-F1
#
_cell.length_a   1.000
_cell.length_b   1.000
_cell.length_c   1.000
_cell.angle_alpha   90.00
_cell.angle_beta   90.00
_cell.angle_gamma   90.00
#
_symmetry.space_group_name_H-M   'P 1'
#
loop_
_entity.id
_entity.type
_entity.pdbx_description
1 polymer ?
#
loop_
_entity_poly.entity_id
_entity_poly.type
_entity_poly.pdbx_seq_one_letter_code
_entity_poly.pdbx_strand_id
1 'polypeptide(L)'
;MAKRACPSELVAVCERRVDGCRKIAALHPEVDVVVLDDAYQHRALRLGFSLLLTTYVRPHCYDALLPVGRRRDTLLQGKRANAVVVTGCPATLSEAERKVLTGELSHAGQPVLFATLQVSGIEPFLPIRLGEDGDSSVQDWTEVQGVFAFAGIANPAPFFAQVEESKRLLGTLVMGDHRLPTARQMMYLERMARDGMALITTEKDAARLSGCLPSGSWLAKRLWVMRVELGFLGGDGECLKSLINGYLESVR
;
A
#
# COMPACT_ATOMS: atom_id res chain seq x y z
N MET A 1 -6.90 9.00 1.72
CA MET A 1 -6.52 7.62 2.09
C MET A 1 -6.01 7.57 3.53
N ALA A 2 -4.96 8.33 3.90
CA ALA A 2 -4.44 8.37 5.27
C ALA A 2 -5.51 8.57 6.36
N LYS A 3 -6.41 9.56 6.22
CA LYS A 3 -7.51 9.79 7.19
C LYS A 3 -8.51 8.62 7.29
N ARG A 4 -8.68 7.82 6.24
CA ARG A 4 -9.53 6.62 6.29
C ARG A 4 -8.81 5.47 7.01
N ALA A 5 -7.49 5.34 6.81
CA ALA A 5 -6.67 4.32 7.46
C ALA A 5 -6.44 4.60 8.95
N CYS A 6 -6.37 5.89 9.34
CA CYS A 6 -6.18 6.33 10.72
C CYS A 6 -7.28 7.34 11.12
N PRO A 7 -8.52 6.89 11.41
CA PRO A 7 -9.64 7.78 11.68
C PRO A 7 -9.48 8.61 12.95
N SER A 8 -8.81 8.07 13.96
CA SER A 8 -8.53 8.71 15.26
C SER A 8 -7.48 9.81 15.16
N GLU A 9 -6.58 9.73 14.18
CA GLU A 9 -5.41 10.61 14.12
C GLU A 9 -5.69 11.92 13.39
N LEU A 10 -4.96 12.97 13.79
CA LEU A 10 -4.95 14.25 13.08
C LEU A 10 -4.24 14.09 11.74
N VAL A 11 -4.94 14.42 10.64
CA VAL A 11 -4.36 14.39 9.29
C VAL A 11 -4.43 15.79 8.69
N ALA A 12 -3.26 16.33 8.34
CA ALA A 12 -3.12 17.63 7.71
C ALA A 12 -2.52 17.49 6.30
N VAL A 13 -2.99 18.34 5.38
CA VAL A 13 -2.41 18.47 4.03
C VAL A 13 -1.86 19.87 3.90
N CYS A 14 -0.55 19.98 3.67
CA CYS A 14 0.13 21.24 3.46
C CYS A 14 1.28 21.05 2.49
N GLU A 15 1.32 21.84 1.42
CA GLU A 15 2.41 21.79 0.45
C GLU A 15 3.76 22.16 1.10
N ARG A 16 3.75 23.21 1.93
CA ARG A 16 4.91 23.66 2.70
C ARG A 16 4.91 22.99 4.07
N ARG A 17 5.59 21.84 4.18
CA ARG A 17 5.53 20.97 5.37
C ARG A 17 5.94 21.71 6.66
N VAL A 18 6.92 22.62 6.57
CA VAL A 18 7.36 23.46 7.71
C VAL A 18 6.20 24.29 8.27
N ASP A 19 5.41 24.92 7.40
CA ASP A 19 4.28 25.75 7.82
C ASP A 19 3.13 24.88 8.36
N GLY A 20 2.95 23.68 7.78
CA GLY A 20 2.05 22.65 8.31
C GLY A 20 2.41 22.25 9.74
N CYS A 21 3.67 21.87 9.98
CA CYS A 21 4.16 21.51 11.32
C CYS A 21 3.98 22.64 12.33
N ARG A 22 4.29 23.90 11.96
CA ARG A 22 4.08 25.07 12.83
C ARG A 22 2.61 25.27 13.21
N LYS A 23 1.70 25.10 12.24
CA LYS A 23 0.25 25.21 12.50
C LYS A 23 -0.25 24.09 13.40
N ILE A 24 0.22 22.86 13.21
CA ILE A 24 -0.11 21.73 14.09
C ILE A 24 0.36 22.05 15.51
N ALA A 25 1.62 22.45 15.70
CA ALA A 25 2.14 22.78 17.03
C ALA A 25 1.37 23.92 17.72
N ALA A 26 0.86 24.90 16.95
CA ALA A 26 0.10 26.02 17.49
C ALA A 26 -1.37 25.67 17.83
N LEU A 27 -2.02 24.84 17.00
CA LEU A 27 -3.44 24.49 17.13
C LEU A 27 -3.68 23.23 17.98
N HIS A 28 -2.68 22.36 18.05
CA HIS A 28 -2.70 21.05 18.68
C HIS A 28 -1.44 20.86 19.54
N PRO A 29 -1.30 21.61 20.66
CA PRO A 29 -0.14 21.52 21.54
C PRO A 29 0.02 20.15 22.20
N GLU A 30 -1.02 19.32 22.20
CA GLU A 30 -1.00 17.92 22.66
C GLU A 30 -0.26 16.95 21.71
N VAL A 31 0.07 17.38 20.48
CA VAL A 31 0.73 16.54 19.49
C VAL A 31 2.24 16.53 19.73
N ASP A 32 2.75 15.42 20.26
CA ASP A 32 4.19 15.23 20.52
C ASP A 32 4.98 14.79 19.27
N VAL A 33 4.31 14.11 18.33
CA VAL A 33 4.96 13.46 17.18
C VAL A 33 4.20 13.75 15.90
N VAL A 34 4.93 14.15 14.85
CA VAL A 34 4.38 14.32 13.49
C VAL A 34 5.00 13.29 12.56
N VAL A 35 4.16 12.46 11.95
CA VAL A 35 4.56 11.52 10.88
C VAL A 35 4.37 12.19 9.53
N LEU A 36 5.40 12.19 8.69
CA LEU A 36 5.40 12.85 7.39
C LEU A 36 5.45 11.84 6.26
N ASP A 37 4.39 11.79 5.46
CA ASP A 37 4.31 10.98 4.25
C ASP A 37 5.05 11.66 3.08
N ASP A 38 5.82 10.89 2.31
CA ASP A 38 6.66 11.30 1.17
C ASP A 38 7.50 12.59 1.41
N ALA A 39 8.15 12.69 2.58
CA ALA A 39 8.92 13.87 2.99
C ALA A 39 10.44 13.72 2.93
N TYR A 40 10.96 12.58 2.46
CA TYR A 40 12.40 12.29 2.50
C TYR A 40 13.24 13.33 1.71
N GLN A 41 12.70 13.82 0.59
CA GLN A 41 13.31 14.87 -0.25
C GLN A 41 13.07 16.29 0.28
N HIS A 42 12.23 16.49 1.31
CA HIS A 42 11.87 17.81 1.81
C HIS A 42 12.96 18.39 2.75
N ARG A 43 14.07 18.85 2.17
CA ARG A 43 15.27 19.31 2.89
C ARG A 43 15.08 20.55 3.77
N ALA A 44 14.05 21.35 3.51
CA ALA A 44 13.75 22.53 4.34
C ALA A 44 13.23 22.15 5.74
N LEU A 45 12.93 20.87 5.99
CA LEU A 45 12.54 20.37 7.29
C LEU A 45 13.59 19.36 7.78
N ARG A 46 14.12 19.61 8.98
CA ARG A 46 15.00 18.64 9.64
C ARG A 46 14.14 17.54 10.24
N LEU A 47 14.21 16.34 9.66
CA LEU A 47 13.57 15.15 10.22
C LEU A 47 14.35 14.71 11.45
N GLY A 48 13.62 14.41 12.53
CA GLY A 48 14.18 13.85 13.75
C GLY A 48 14.58 12.39 13.59
N PHE A 49 13.68 11.62 13.00
CA PHE A 49 13.89 10.24 12.60
C PHE A 49 13.35 10.06 11.17
N SER A 50 14.04 9.31 10.33
CA SER A 50 13.68 9.12 8.93
C SER A 50 13.92 7.69 8.45
N LEU A 51 12.97 7.22 7.64
CA LEU A 51 13.01 5.90 7.00
C LEU A 51 13.14 6.10 5.49
N LEU A 52 14.11 5.42 4.88
CA LEU A 52 14.22 5.37 3.42
C LEU A 52 13.55 4.09 2.92
N LEU A 53 12.47 4.24 2.14
CA LEU A 53 11.76 3.10 1.56
C LEU A 53 12.33 2.75 0.18
N THR A 54 12.48 1.46 -0.08
CA THR A 54 12.84 0.91 -1.39
C THR A 54 12.02 -0.34 -1.67
N THR A 55 11.80 -0.69 -2.93
CA THR A 55 11.07 -1.95 -3.25
C THR A 55 12.05 -3.10 -3.45
N TYR A 56 11.64 -4.32 -3.13
CA TYR A 56 12.42 -5.54 -3.38
C TYR A 56 12.62 -5.80 -4.87
N VAL A 57 11.56 -5.66 -5.68
CA VAL A 57 11.60 -5.95 -7.13
C VAL A 57 12.50 -4.98 -7.89
N ARG A 58 12.58 -3.73 -7.42
CA ARG A 58 13.46 -2.71 -8.00
C ARG A 58 14.09 -1.87 -6.87
N PRO A 59 15.19 -2.36 -6.28
CA PRO A 59 15.93 -1.61 -5.29
C PRO A 59 16.48 -0.30 -5.88
N HIS A 60 16.41 0.78 -5.12
CA HIS A 60 16.80 2.12 -5.59
C HIS A 60 18.29 2.24 -5.94
N CYS A 61 19.15 1.38 -5.37
CA CYS A 61 20.57 1.30 -5.69
C CYS A 61 20.83 0.85 -7.14
N TYR A 62 19.91 0.09 -7.73
CA TYR A 62 20.01 -0.40 -9.11
C TYR A 62 19.27 0.48 -10.12
N ASP A 63 18.53 1.50 -9.66
CA ASP A 63 17.78 2.39 -10.55
C ASP A 63 18.62 3.61 -10.96
N ALA A 64 18.25 4.24 -12.07
CA ALA A 64 18.88 5.46 -12.54
C ALA A 64 18.15 6.72 -11.99
N LEU A 65 18.83 7.87 -12.05
CA LEU A 65 18.19 9.16 -11.78
C LEU A 65 17.15 9.48 -12.85
N LEU A 66 16.12 10.23 -12.47
CA LEU A 66 15.22 10.87 -13.43
C LEU A 66 16.02 11.73 -14.44
N PRO A 67 15.64 11.74 -15.74
CA PRO A 67 14.49 11.04 -16.33
C PRO A 67 14.77 9.59 -16.77
N VAL A 68 16.01 9.09 -16.65
CA VAL A 68 16.42 7.77 -17.16
C VAL A 68 15.84 6.62 -16.32
N GLY A 69 15.79 6.81 -15.00
CA GLY A 69 15.15 5.89 -14.06
C GLY A 69 14.14 6.61 -13.18
N ARG A 70 13.73 6.02 -12.06
CA ARG A 70 12.71 6.61 -11.16
C ARG A 70 13.31 7.27 -9.92
N ARG A 71 14.63 7.15 -9.72
CA ARG A 71 15.27 7.69 -8.53
C ARG A 71 15.25 9.23 -8.58
N ARG A 72 14.66 9.84 -7.55
CA ARG A 72 14.50 11.30 -7.44
C ARG A 72 15.71 12.02 -6.85
N ASP A 73 16.68 11.28 -6.31
CA ASP A 73 17.85 11.84 -5.62
C ASP A 73 19.08 10.91 -5.74
N THR A 74 20.24 11.38 -5.33
CA THR A 74 21.49 10.60 -5.32
C THR A 74 21.47 9.53 -4.23
N LEU A 75 22.20 8.42 -4.44
CA LEU A 75 22.35 7.35 -3.44
C LEU A 75 22.95 7.86 -2.13
N LEU A 76 23.83 8.87 -2.20
CA LEU A 76 24.44 9.50 -1.02
C LEU A 76 23.41 10.08 -0.04
N GLN A 77 22.20 10.45 -0.50
CA GLN A 77 21.15 10.91 0.41
C GLN A 77 20.61 9.80 1.31
N GLY A 78 20.87 8.53 1.01
CA GLY A 78 20.53 7.42 1.88
C GLY A 78 21.26 7.44 3.23
N LYS A 79 22.37 8.19 3.34
CA LYS A 79 23.08 8.39 4.62
C LYS A 79 22.29 9.16 5.67
N ARG A 80 21.22 9.86 5.27
CA ARG A 80 20.33 10.60 6.18
C ARG A 80 19.31 9.71 6.87
N ALA A 81 19.08 8.50 6.35
CA ALA A 81 18.11 7.57 6.90
C ALA A 81 18.62 6.95 8.20
N ASN A 82 17.73 6.84 9.19
CA ASN A 82 17.99 6.07 10.40
C ASN A 82 17.86 4.57 10.14
N ALA A 83 17.02 4.18 9.18
CA ALA A 83 16.92 2.83 8.67
C ALA A 83 16.44 2.83 7.20
N VAL A 84 16.79 1.78 6.47
CA VAL A 84 16.27 1.51 5.13
C VAL A 84 15.26 0.38 5.24
N VAL A 85 14.08 0.53 4.63
CA VAL A 85 13.07 -0.53 4.60
C VAL A 85 12.87 -1.00 3.16
N VAL A 86 13.17 -2.27 2.92
CA VAL A 86 12.89 -2.97 1.67
C VAL A 86 11.46 -3.49 1.74
N THR A 87 10.60 -3.01 0.85
CA THR A 87 9.16 -3.30 0.84
C THR A 87 8.81 -4.30 -0.26
N GLY A 88 7.74 -5.08 -0.04
CA GLY A 88 7.28 -6.07 -1.01
C GLY A 88 8.24 -7.25 -1.17
N CYS A 89 8.96 -7.60 -0.11
CA CYS A 89 9.79 -8.80 -0.07
C CYS A 89 8.90 -10.06 -0.16
N PRO A 90 9.33 -11.09 -0.90
CA PRO A 90 8.67 -12.40 -0.83
C PRO A 90 8.81 -12.97 0.58
N ALA A 91 7.79 -13.70 1.04
CA ALA A 91 7.84 -14.37 2.35
C ALA A 91 8.97 -15.42 2.43
N THR A 92 9.42 -15.91 1.27
CA THR A 92 10.49 -16.89 1.10
C THR A 92 11.89 -16.28 0.92
N LEU A 93 12.05 -14.97 1.13
CA LEU A 93 13.34 -14.28 0.95
C LEU A 93 14.44 -14.93 1.79
N SER A 94 15.51 -15.39 1.15
CA SER A 94 16.58 -16.11 1.82
C SER A 94 17.51 -15.19 2.61
N GLU A 95 18.16 -15.73 3.65
CA GLU A 95 19.13 -14.97 4.44
C GLU A 95 20.34 -14.51 3.62
N ALA A 96 20.74 -15.28 2.61
CA ALA A 96 21.81 -14.90 1.69
C ALA A 96 21.43 -13.66 0.87
N GLU A 97 20.21 -13.62 0.33
CA GLU A 97 19.68 -12.45 -0.40
C GLU A 97 19.53 -11.23 0.52
N ARG A 98 19.03 -11.43 1.76
CA ARG A 98 18.96 -10.36 2.76
C ARG A 98 20.33 -9.75 3.03
N LYS A 99 21.36 -10.59 3.16
CA LYS A 99 22.74 -10.13 3.38
C LYS A 99 23.29 -9.32 2.21
N VAL A 100 23.04 -9.76 0.97
CA VAL A 100 23.45 -9.03 -0.24
C VAL A 100 22.77 -7.66 -0.29
N LEU A 101 21.43 -7.63 -0.18
CA LEU A 101 20.66 -6.39 -0.20
C LEU A 101 21.06 -5.44 0.93
N THR A 102 21.36 -5.97 2.12
CA THR A 102 21.83 -5.16 3.25
C THR A 102 23.16 -4.49 2.94
N GLY A 103 24.11 -5.20 2.31
CA GLY A 103 25.39 -4.65 1.90
C GLY A 103 25.29 -3.55 0.83
N GLU A 104 24.30 -3.62 -0.04
CA GLU A 104 24.12 -2.65 -1.13
C GLU A 104 23.26 -1.44 -0.74
N LEU A 105 22.35 -1.62 0.21
CA LEU A 105 21.38 -0.61 0.60
C LEU A 105 21.77 0.14 1.88
N SER A 106 22.70 -0.40 2.67
CA SER A 106 23.24 0.31 3.81
C SER A 106 24.26 1.35 3.34
N HIS A 107 23.92 2.64 3.49
CA HIS A 107 24.73 3.77 2.99
C HIS A 107 25.74 4.29 4.02
N ALA A 108 25.46 4.10 5.30
CA ALA A 108 26.25 4.58 6.43
C ALA A 108 26.19 3.62 7.64
N GLY A 109 25.93 2.33 7.41
CA GLY A 109 25.81 1.33 8.47
C GLY A 109 24.45 1.30 9.15
N GLN A 110 23.45 2.02 8.64
CA GLN A 110 22.09 1.94 9.15
C GLN A 110 21.50 0.53 8.94
N PRO A 111 20.58 0.08 9.82
CA PRO A 111 19.82 -1.15 9.63
C PRO A 111 19.05 -1.16 8.31
N VAL A 112 19.04 -2.33 7.66
CA VAL A 112 18.20 -2.61 6.49
C VAL A 112 17.16 -3.64 6.92
N LEU A 113 15.90 -3.24 6.86
CA LEU A 113 14.75 -4.00 7.35
C LEU A 113 13.93 -4.49 6.17
N PHE A 114 13.36 -5.69 6.28
CA PHE A 114 12.63 -6.33 5.20
C PHE A 114 11.15 -6.47 5.54
N ALA A 115 10.31 -5.85 4.73
CA ALA A 115 8.87 -5.82 4.88
C ALA A 115 8.19 -6.54 3.72
N THR A 116 7.16 -7.31 4.06
CA THR A 116 6.36 -8.10 3.13
C THR A 116 4.90 -7.64 3.16
N LEU A 117 4.14 -7.99 2.13
CA LEU A 117 2.69 -7.79 2.10
C LEU A 117 2.02 -9.14 2.26
N GLN A 118 1.17 -9.26 3.28
CA GLN A 118 0.41 -10.47 3.55
C GLN A 118 -1.06 -10.20 3.29
N VAL A 119 -1.74 -11.17 2.68
CA VAL A 119 -3.19 -11.09 2.51
C VAL A 119 -3.84 -11.24 3.88
N SER A 120 -4.55 -10.22 4.35
CA SER A 120 -5.24 -10.24 5.64
C SER A 120 -6.69 -10.67 5.53
N GLY A 121 -7.28 -10.55 4.35
CA GLY A 121 -8.64 -11.02 4.09
C GLY A 121 -9.12 -10.72 2.68
N ILE A 122 -10.20 -11.39 2.31
CA ILE A 122 -10.96 -11.12 1.09
C ILE A 122 -12.40 -10.88 1.53
N GLU A 123 -12.89 -9.68 1.29
CA GLU A 123 -14.22 -9.24 1.73
C GLU A 123 -15.06 -8.75 0.55
N PRO A 124 -16.41 -8.86 0.61
CA PRO A 124 -17.26 -8.31 -0.43
C PRO A 124 -17.20 -6.78 -0.40
N PHE A 125 -17.23 -6.15 -1.59
CA PHE A 125 -17.17 -4.71 -1.74
C PHE A 125 -18.36 -3.97 -1.10
N LEU A 126 -19.55 -4.55 -1.20
CA LEU A 126 -20.72 -4.11 -0.45
C LEU A 126 -20.85 -4.97 0.80
N PRO A 127 -21.10 -4.37 1.98
CA PRO A 127 -21.41 -5.16 3.17
C PRO A 127 -22.65 -6.01 2.89
N ILE A 128 -22.63 -7.26 3.36
CA ILE A 128 -23.75 -8.19 3.25
C ILE A 128 -24.96 -7.52 3.91
N ARG A 129 -25.87 -6.98 3.09
CA ARG A 129 -27.20 -6.64 3.58
C ARG A 129 -27.98 -7.94 3.53
N LEU A 130 -28.28 -8.51 4.69
CA LEU A 130 -29.43 -9.39 4.84
C LEU A 130 -30.64 -8.52 4.48
N GLY A 131 -31.09 -8.59 3.22
CA GLY A 131 -32.21 -7.81 2.74
C GLY A 131 -33.53 -8.42 3.18
N GLU A 132 -34.44 -7.57 3.67
CA GLU A 132 -35.87 -7.84 3.81
C GLU A 132 -36.56 -8.07 2.45
N ASP A 133 -35.88 -7.79 1.34
CA ASP A 133 -36.24 -8.21 0.00
C ASP A 133 -35.33 -9.38 -0.43
N GLY A 134 -35.88 -10.59 -0.52
CA GLY A 134 -35.21 -11.89 -0.63
C GLY A 134 -34.32 -12.18 -1.87
N ASP A 135 -33.55 -11.22 -2.36
CA ASP A 135 -32.45 -11.44 -3.30
C ASP A 135 -31.12 -11.54 -2.54
N SER A 136 -30.97 -12.60 -1.75
CA SER A 136 -29.75 -12.92 -0.98
C SER A 136 -28.64 -13.51 -1.86
N SER A 137 -28.33 -12.89 -3.00
CA SER A 137 -27.37 -13.44 -3.97
C SER A 137 -25.94 -12.93 -3.75
N VAL A 138 -25.51 -12.68 -2.50
CA VAL A 138 -24.08 -12.52 -2.24
C VAL A 138 -23.50 -13.93 -2.21
N GLN A 139 -22.78 -14.28 -3.26
CA GLN A 139 -22.10 -15.57 -3.36
C GLN A 139 -21.12 -15.69 -2.19
N ASP A 140 -21.08 -16.83 -1.51
CA ASP A 140 -20.05 -17.08 -0.50
C ASP A 140 -18.70 -17.21 -1.22
N TRP A 141 -17.64 -16.59 -0.69
CA TRP A 141 -16.29 -16.68 -1.27
C TRP A 141 -15.85 -18.15 -1.42
N THR A 142 -16.27 -19.03 -0.52
CA THR A 142 -15.97 -20.46 -0.57
C THR A 142 -16.54 -21.12 -1.83
N GLU A 143 -17.71 -20.69 -2.30
CA GLU A 143 -18.39 -21.21 -3.49
C GLU A 143 -17.83 -20.64 -4.80
N VAL A 144 -17.13 -19.51 -4.76
CA VAL A 144 -16.49 -18.90 -5.93
C VAL A 144 -15.40 -19.84 -6.45
N GLN A 145 -15.57 -20.38 -7.66
CA GLN A 145 -14.60 -21.30 -8.29
C GLN A 145 -13.45 -20.57 -8.99
N GLY A 146 -13.71 -19.35 -9.47
CA GLY A 146 -12.71 -18.55 -10.15
C GLY A 146 -13.12 -17.09 -10.24
N VAL A 147 -12.13 -16.22 -10.38
CA VAL A 147 -12.29 -14.78 -10.35
C VAL A 147 -11.59 -14.11 -11.51
N PHE A 148 -12.17 -13.00 -11.97
CA PHE A 148 -11.47 -12.07 -12.83
C PHE A 148 -10.86 -10.94 -11.99
N ALA A 149 -9.54 -10.78 -12.05
CA ALA A 149 -8.85 -9.79 -11.23
C ALA A 149 -8.58 -8.50 -12.00
N PHE A 150 -8.69 -7.36 -11.34
CA PHE A 150 -8.29 -6.09 -11.94
C PHE A 150 -7.62 -5.18 -10.92
N ALA A 151 -6.65 -4.38 -11.37
CA ALA A 151 -5.90 -3.49 -10.49
C ALA A 151 -5.33 -2.27 -11.23
N GLY A 152 -5.40 -1.11 -10.59
CA GLY A 152 -4.86 0.18 -11.02
C GLY A 152 -3.80 0.71 -10.05
N ILE A 153 -2.84 -0.14 -9.71
CA ILE A 153 -1.71 0.18 -8.82
C ILE A 153 -0.37 0.13 -9.59
N ALA A 154 0.65 0.81 -9.07
CA ALA A 154 1.97 0.95 -9.69
C ALA A 154 2.63 -0.37 -10.15
N ASN A 155 2.43 -1.47 -9.43
CA ASN A 155 2.88 -2.81 -9.80
C ASN A 155 1.78 -3.85 -9.46
N PRO A 156 0.94 -4.25 -10.43
CA PRO A 156 -0.18 -5.15 -10.17
C PRO A 156 0.20 -6.64 -10.18
N ALA A 157 1.40 -7.00 -10.67
CA ALA A 157 1.79 -8.40 -10.81
C ALA A 157 1.78 -9.18 -9.48
N PRO A 158 2.30 -8.66 -8.34
CA PRO A 158 2.22 -9.35 -7.05
C PRO A 158 0.79 -9.57 -6.59
N PHE A 159 -0.11 -8.61 -6.84
CA PHE A 159 -1.53 -8.75 -6.50
C PHE A 159 -2.17 -9.90 -7.29
N PHE A 160 -1.92 -10.01 -8.59
CA PHE A 160 -2.49 -11.12 -9.39
C PHE A 160 -1.95 -12.49 -8.96
N ALA A 161 -0.66 -12.57 -8.61
CA ALA A 161 -0.08 -13.80 -8.06
C ALA A 161 -0.76 -14.20 -6.73
N GLN A 162 -0.98 -13.24 -5.84
CA GLN A 162 -1.70 -13.48 -4.58
C GLN A 162 -3.16 -13.91 -4.79
N VAL A 163 -3.83 -13.38 -5.82
CA VAL A 163 -5.18 -13.83 -6.18
C VAL A 163 -5.15 -15.28 -6.65
N GLU A 164 -4.20 -15.63 -7.52
CA GLU A 164 -4.06 -16.97 -8.07
C GLU A 164 -3.75 -18.04 -7.01
N GLU A 165 -3.02 -17.66 -5.95
CA GLU A 165 -2.82 -18.51 -4.76
C GLU A 165 -4.14 -18.79 -4.01
N SER A 166 -5.12 -17.87 -4.08
CA SER A 166 -6.39 -17.98 -3.36
C SER A 166 -7.51 -18.67 -4.16
N LYS A 167 -7.60 -18.40 -5.48
CA LYS A 167 -8.65 -18.88 -6.38
C LYS A 167 -8.14 -18.95 -7.80
N ARG A 168 -8.78 -19.78 -8.64
CA ARG A 168 -8.47 -19.84 -10.08
C ARG A 168 -8.65 -18.47 -10.74
N LEU A 169 -7.59 -17.98 -11.36
CA LEU A 169 -7.62 -16.72 -12.10
C LEU A 169 -8.20 -16.96 -13.52
N LEU A 170 -9.34 -16.33 -13.81
CA LEU A 170 -10.03 -16.46 -15.11
C LEU A 170 -9.52 -15.44 -16.15
N GLY A 171 -8.86 -14.40 -15.68
CA GLY A 171 -8.28 -13.35 -16.50
C GLY A 171 -7.89 -12.14 -15.64
N THR A 172 -7.15 -11.21 -16.24
CA THR A 172 -6.71 -9.99 -15.58
C THR A 172 -6.99 -8.75 -16.42
N LEU A 173 -7.20 -7.63 -15.73
CA LEU A 173 -7.24 -6.30 -16.34
C LEU A 173 -6.33 -5.35 -15.56
N VAL A 174 -5.27 -4.88 -16.21
CA VAL A 174 -4.44 -3.80 -15.67
C VAL A 174 -5.07 -2.45 -16.03
N MET A 175 -5.30 -1.62 -15.02
CA MET A 175 -5.77 -0.25 -15.15
C MET A 175 -4.60 0.72 -14.97
N GLY A 176 -4.78 1.98 -15.39
CA GLY A 176 -3.76 3.00 -15.19
C GLY A 176 -3.58 3.33 -13.71
N ASP A 177 -2.33 3.43 -13.27
CA ASP A 177 -2.01 3.79 -11.89
C ASP A 177 -2.63 5.15 -11.51
N HIS A 178 -3.22 5.21 -10.31
CA HIS A 178 -3.91 6.40 -9.78
C HIS A 178 -5.07 6.94 -10.63
N ARG A 179 -5.66 6.16 -11.55
CA ARG A 179 -6.80 6.59 -12.37
C ARG A 179 -8.08 5.83 -12.04
N LEU A 180 -9.22 6.52 -12.20
CA LEU A 180 -10.52 5.85 -12.25
C LEU A 180 -10.60 4.96 -13.50
N PRO A 181 -11.37 3.86 -13.46
CA PRO A 181 -11.65 3.08 -14.66
C PRO A 181 -12.28 3.96 -15.73
N THR A 182 -11.87 3.78 -16.98
CA THR A 182 -12.54 4.41 -18.13
C THR A 182 -13.96 3.89 -18.27
N ALA A 183 -14.85 4.64 -18.94
CA ALA A 183 -16.22 4.19 -19.20
C ALA A 183 -16.26 2.81 -19.91
N ARG A 184 -15.31 2.56 -20.83
CA ARG A 184 -15.19 1.27 -21.52
C ARG A 184 -14.81 0.13 -20.58
N GLN A 185 -13.83 0.36 -19.69
CA GLN A 185 -13.45 -0.63 -18.68
C GLN A 185 -14.60 -0.87 -17.70
N MET A 186 -15.32 0.17 -17.32
CA MET A 186 -16.47 0.06 -16.43
C MET A 186 -17.57 -0.80 -17.07
N MET A 187 -17.96 -0.50 -18.31
CA MET A 187 -18.94 -1.31 -19.05
C MET A 187 -18.50 -2.77 -19.19
N TYR A 188 -17.20 -3.02 -19.39
CA TYR A 188 -16.66 -4.37 -19.48
C TYR A 188 -16.79 -5.12 -18.14
N LEU A 189 -16.36 -4.52 -17.03
CA LEU A 189 -16.46 -5.13 -15.69
C LEU A 189 -17.92 -5.35 -15.27
N GLU A 190 -18.80 -4.40 -15.54
CA GLU A 190 -20.25 -4.53 -15.27
C GLU A 190 -20.88 -5.67 -16.06
N ARG A 191 -20.51 -5.83 -17.33
CA ARG A 191 -21.01 -6.92 -18.16
C ARG A 191 -20.56 -8.28 -17.61
N MET A 192 -19.28 -8.42 -17.28
CA MET A 192 -18.77 -9.67 -16.71
C MET A 192 -19.48 -10.03 -15.40
N ALA A 193 -19.69 -9.03 -14.53
CA ALA A 193 -20.43 -9.23 -13.30
C ALA A 193 -21.87 -9.65 -13.56
N ARG A 194 -22.55 -9.00 -14.51
CA ARG A 194 -23.93 -9.35 -14.91
C ARG A 194 -24.02 -10.79 -15.44
N ASP A 195 -23.01 -11.23 -16.19
CA ASP A 195 -22.92 -12.59 -16.72
C ASP A 195 -22.54 -13.63 -15.64
N GLY A 196 -22.50 -13.23 -14.36
CA GLY A 196 -22.30 -14.11 -13.22
C GLY A 196 -20.86 -14.23 -12.73
N MET A 197 -19.92 -13.50 -13.35
CA MET A 197 -18.51 -13.59 -12.96
C MET A 197 -18.24 -12.91 -11.62
N ALA A 198 -17.48 -13.58 -10.75
CA ALA A 198 -16.91 -12.96 -9.56
C ALA A 198 -15.68 -12.16 -9.96
N LEU A 199 -15.55 -10.93 -9.44
CA LEU A 199 -14.42 -10.05 -9.72
C LEU A 199 -13.68 -9.75 -8.42
N ILE A 200 -12.37 -9.52 -8.51
CA ILE A 200 -11.55 -9.14 -7.35
C ILE A 200 -10.63 -7.98 -7.68
N THR A 201 -10.47 -7.05 -6.73
CA THR A 201 -9.59 -5.90 -6.87
C THR A 201 -8.86 -5.58 -5.57
N THR A 202 -7.97 -4.58 -5.62
CA THR A 202 -7.21 -4.11 -4.45
C THR A 202 -8.07 -3.18 -3.59
N GLU A 203 -7.77 -3.09 -2.30
CA GLU A 203 -8.41 -2.09 -1.41
C GLU A 203 -8.29 -0.65 -1.93
N LYS A 204 -7.14 -0.31 -2.54
CA LYS A 204 -6.91 1.03 -3.10
C LYS A 204 -7.85 1.33 -4.27
N ASP A 205 -8.10 0.36 -5.14
CA ASP A 205 -9.00 0.52 -6.27
C ASP A 205 -10.47 0.48 -5.83
N ALA A 206 -10.82 -0.40 -4.89
CA ALA A 206 -12.14 -0.41 -4.27
C ALA A 206 -12.50 0.96 -3.67
N ALA A 207 -11.58 1.57 -2.91
CA ALA A 207 -11.80 2.89 -2.31
C ALA A 207 -12.05 4.02 -3.33
N ARG A 208 -11.59 3.86 -4.57
CA ARG A 208 -11.85 4.78 -5.70
C ARG A 208 -13.21 4.50 -6.33
N LEU A 209 -13.62 3.22 -6.41
CA LEU A 209 -14.90 2.79 -6.95
C LEU A 209 -16.11 3.17 -6.09
N SER A 210 -15.95 3.27 -4.76
CA SER A 210 -17.05 3.54 -3.82
C SER A 210 -17.84 4.82 -4.09
N GLY A 211 -17.32 5.76 -4.88
CA GLY A 211 -18.04 6.99 -5.27
C GLY A 211 -18.53 7.03 -6.72
N CYS A 212 -18.26 5.99 -7.52
CA CYS A 212 -18.50 6.00 -8.97
C CYS A 212 -19.50 4.94 -9.44
N LEU A 213 -19.79 3.92 -8.61
CA LEU A 213 -20.69 2.84 -9.00
C LEU A 213 -22.16 3.26 -8.77
N PRO A 214 -23.04 3.10 -9.77
CA PRO A 214 -24.46 3.42 -9.64
C PRO A 214 -25.17 2.45 -8.70
N SER A 215 -26.29 2.89 -8.12
CA SER A 215 -27.21 2.04 -7.36
C SER A 215 -27.67 0.86 -8.23
N GLY A 216 -27.47 -0.37 -7.76
CA GLY A 216 -27.79 -1.59 -8.50
C GLY A 216 -26.70 -2.11 -9.43
N SER A 217 -25.49 -1.53 -9.40
CA SER A 217 -24.30 -2.05 -10.09
C SER A 217 -24.12 -3.56 -9.86
N TRP A 218 -24.04 -4.33 -10.95
CA TRP A 218 -23.74 -5.76 -10.87
C TRP A 218 -22.31 -5.97 -10.40
N LEU A 219 -21.40 -5.09 -10.84
CA LEU A 219 -20.03 -5.09 -10.34
C LEU A 219 -20.01 -4.97 -8.81
N ALA A 220 -20.71 -3.98 -8.23
CA ALA A 220 -20.70 -3.77 -6.79
C ALA A 220 -21.19 -5.01 -6.01
N LYS A 221 -22.17 -5.75 -6.56
CA LYS A 221 -22.71 -6.98 -5.95
C LYS A 221 -21.75 -8.18 -6.00
N ARG A 222 -20.84 -8.24 -6.99
CA ARG A 222 -19.96 -9.39 -7.26
C ARG A 222 -18.47 -9.07 -7.14
N LEU A 223 -18.15 -7.87 -6.65
CA LEU A 223 -16.79 -7.42 -6.45
C LEU A 223 -16.31 -7.82 -5.06
N TRP A 224 -15.15 -8.46 -5.04
CA TRP A 224 -14.39 -8.78 -3.85
C TRP A 224 -13.18 -7.84 -3.75
N VAL A 225 -12.79 -7.56 -2.52
CA VAL A 225 -11.67 -6.69 -2.20
C VAL A 225 -10.65 -7.53 -1.45
N MET A 226 -9.48 -7.68 -2.05
CA MET A 226 -8.33 -8.26 -1.35
C MET A 226 -7.69 -7.19 -0.49
N ARG A 227 -7.63 -7.45 0.81
CA ARG A 227 -6.92 -6.63 1.77
C ARG A 227 -5.53 -7.20 2.01
N VAL A 228 -4.58 -6.29 2.13
CA VAL A 228 -3.20 -6.63 2.44
C VAL A 228 -2.76 -5.84 3.66
N GLU A 229 -2.02 -6.52 4.52
CA GLU A 229 -1.35 -5.92 5.67
C GLU A 229 0.15 -5.92 5.46
N LEU A 230 0.80 -4.93 6.07
CA LEU A 230 2.24 -4.85 6.08
C LEU A 230 2.77 -5.76 7.19
N GLY A 231 3.58 -6.74 6.80
CA GLY A 231 4.36 -7.57 7.72
C GLY A 231 5.85 -7.23 7.65
N PHE A 232 6.61 -7.67 8.64
CA PHE A 232 8.07 -7.67 8.62
C PHE A 232 8.60 -9.09 8.66
N LEU A 233 9.72 -9.34 7.99
CA LEU A 233 10.36 -10.65 7.99
C LEU A 233 11.23 -10.81 9.25
N GLY A 234 11.14 -11.98 9.90
CA GLY A 234 11.89 -12.26 11.12
C GLY A 234 11.57 -11.26 12.24
N GLY A 235 12.62 -10.69 12.86
CA GLY A 235 12.50 -9.70 13.94
C GLY A 235 12.63 -8.24 13.48
N ASP A 236 12.48 -7.97 12.17
CA ASP A 236 12.73 -6.63 11.62
C ASP A 236 11.68 -5.60 12.09
N GLY A 237 10.47 -6.06 12.43
CA GLY A 237 9.42 -5.20 13.00
C GLY A 237 9.73 -4.76 14.42
N GLU A 238 10.24 -5.66 15.26
CA GLU A 238 10.73 -5.38 16.60
C GLU A 238 11.96 -4.47 16.55
N CYS A 239 12.86 -4.70 15.59
CA CYS A 239 14.01 -3.83 15.36
C CYS A 239 13.56 -2.40 15.03
N LEU A 240 12.59 -2.22 14.12
CA LEU A 240 12.04 -0.91 13.79
C LEU A 240 11.44 -0.21 15.04
N LYS A 241 10.64 -0.94 15.83
CA LYS A 241 10.06 -0.41 17.07
C LYS A 241 11.14 0.04 18.04
N SER A 242 12.19 -0.76 18.21
CA SER A 242 13.32 -0.43 19.09
C SER A 242 14.04 0.85 18.63
N LEU A 243 14.30 0.98 17.32
CA LEU A 243 14.94 2.19 16.75
C LEU A 243 14.09 3.45 16.97
N ILE A 244 12.78 3.35 16.77
CA ILE A 244 11.86 4.48 16.97
C ILE A 244 11.78 4.85 18.45
N ASN A 245 11.61 3.87 19.35
CA ASN A 245 11.53 4.11 20.78
C ASN A 245 12.82 4.72 21.33
N GLY A 246 13.99 4.18 20.94
CA GLY A 246 15.27 4.75 21.33
C GLY A 246 15.47 6.19 20.85
N TYR A 247 14.94 6.54 19.66
CA TYR A 247 14.91 7.93 19.22
C TYR A 247 13.97 8.79 20.09
N LEU A 248 12.74 8.34 20.33
CA LEU A 248 11.76 9.07 21.14
C LEU A 248 12.25 9.32 22.58
N GLU A 249 12.95 8.36 23.16
CA GLU A 249 13.58 8.51 24.48
C GLU A 249 14.74 9.51 24.47
N SER A 250 15.48 9.62 23.36
CA SER A 250 16.61 10.55 23.24
C SER A 250 16.22 12.03 23.10
N VAL A 251 14.95 12.29 22.77
CA VAL A 251 14.43 13.65 22.54
C VAL A 251 13.45 14.12 23.62
N ARG A 252 13.18 13.28 24.62
CA ARG A 252 12.47 13.65 25.85
C ARG A 252 13.43 14.21 26.88
#